data_AF-A0A9K3IU52-F1
#
_entry.id   AF-A0A9K3IU52-F1
#
_cell.length_a   1.000
_cell.length_b   1.000
_cell.length_c   1.000
_cell.angle_alpha   90.00
_cell.angle_beta   90.00
_cell.angle_gamma   90.00
#
_symmetry.space_group_name_H-M   'P 1'
#
loop_
_entity.id
_entity.type
_entity.pdbx_description
1 polymer ?
#
loop_
_entity_poly.entity_id
_entity_poly.type
_entity_poly.pdbx_seq_one_letter_code
_entity_poly.pdbx_strand_id
1 'polypeptide(L)'
;MNPSSKICKFTDPEIENLAWCFPSETVFRPFDPSAHSDAIAPVWFCFPALHFIQGYSYPFPHLTQGFFTLTGISYSQAMPMLCRTLFTIEEILKTEDLEFVLLELPYLYSLVTHDSSRFLFKSKPHQPLSILKTTQNDFTGKNQFFFVRKDSIPNGDCLPKKWILMGRI
;
A
#
# COMPACT_ATOMS: atom_id res chain seq x y z
N MET A 1 6.71 19.81 5.77
CA MET A 1 6.02 18.60 6.29
C MET A 1 5.84 18.74 7.79
N ASN A 2 4.65 18.45 8.33
CA ASN A 2 4.42 18.44 9.78
C ASN A 2 4.96 17.12 10.39
N PRO A 3 5.92 17.14 11.34
CA PRO A 3 6.56 15.93 11.88
C PRO A 3 5.58 14.93 12.49
N SER A 4 4.45 15.41 13.04
CA SER A 4 3.41 14.61 13.70
C SER A 4 2.65 13.67 12.77
N SER A 5 2.71 13.89 11.45
CA SER A 5 2.00 13.10 10.45
C SER A 5 2.61 11.72 10.15
N LYS A 6 3.79 11.42 10.71
CA LYS A 6 4.54 10.17 10.48
C LYS A 6 4.59 9.21 11.67
N ILE A 7 4.02 9.61 12.81
CA ILE A 7 4.05 8.85 14.07
C ILE A 7 2.98 7.77 14.03
N CYS A 8 3.32 6.55 14.45
CA CYS A 8 2.36 5.44 14.50
C CYS A 8 1.21 5.72 15.48
N LYS A 9 -0.03 5.54 15.02
CA LYS A 9 -1.23 5.56 15.86
C LYS A 9 -1.99 4.23 15.87
N PHE A 10 -1.45 3.22 15.18
CA PHE A 10 -2.08 1.92 15.04
C PHE A 10 -1.54 0.96 16.10
N THR A 11 -2.39 0.64 17.08
CA THR A 11 -2.07 -0.06 18.33
C THR A 11 -2.26 -1.57 18.23
N ASP A 12 -1.76 -2.33 19.21
CA ASP A 12 -1.86 -3.80 19.21
C ASP A 12 -3.31 -4.33 19.07
N PRO A 13 -4.33 -3.78 19.76
CA PRO A 13 -5.72 -4.20 19.54
C PRO A 13 -6.21 -3.97 18.12
N GLU A 14 -5.73 -2.92 17.43
CA GLU A 14 -6.08 -2.67 16.03
C GLU A 14 -5.38 -3.66 15.09
N ILE A 15 -4.15 -4.09 15.43
CA ILE A 15 -3.42 -5.14 14.71
C ILE A 15 -4.13 -6.50 14.85
N GLU A 16 -4.61 -6.83 16.04
CA GLU A 16 -5.36 -8.08 16.30
C GLU A 16 -6.59 -8.19 15.40
N ASN A 17 -7.29 -7.07 15.15
CA ASN A 17 -8.44 -7.02 14.25
C ASN A 17 -8.08 -7.26 12.76
N LEU A 18 -6.81 -7.18 12.39
CA LEU A 18 -6.30 -7.44 11.04
C LEU A 18 -5.51 -8.75 10.94
N ALA A 19 -5.28 -9.45 12.05
CA ALA A 19 -4.43 -10.64 12.05
C ALA A 19 -4.95 -11.75 11.12
N TRP A 20 -6.27 -11.85 10.95
CA TRP A 20 -6.91 -12.79 10.04
C TRP A 20 -6.62 -12.52 8.55
N CYS A 21 -6.20 -11.30 8.20
CA CYS A 21 -5.79 -10.95 6.85
C CYS A 21 -4.39 -11.49 6.49
N PHE A 22 -3.70 -12.15 7.42
CA PHE A 22 -2.34 -12.64 7.24
C PHE A 22 -2.25 -14.15 7.51
N PRO A 23 -1.19 -14.82 7.02
CA PRO A 23 -0.87 -16.19 7.43
C PRO A 23 -0.75 -16.31 8.95
N SER A 24 -1.17 -17.45 9.49
CA SER A 24 -1.26 -17.71 10.94
C SER A 24 0.06 -17.56 11.71
N GLU A 25 1.18 -17.76 11.02
CA GLU A 25 2.54 -17.69 11.53
C GLU A 25 3.13 -16.28 11.53
N THR A 26 2.37 -15.29 11.06
CA THR A 26 2.83 -13.90 10.94
C THR A 26 3.17 -13.32 12.30
N VAL A 27 4.38 -12.78 12.42
CA VAL A 27 4.86 -12.12 13.64
C VAL A 27 4.71 -10.61 13.48
N PHE A 28 3.80 -10.03 14.24
CA PHE A 28 3.60 -8.58 14.33
C PHE A 28 4.55 -7.96 15.34
N ARG A 29 5.10 -6.79 15.02
CA ARG A 29 5.89 -6.00 15.97
C ARG A 29 4.93 -5.35 16.98
N PRO A 30 5.21 -5.41 18.28
CA PRO A 30 4.46 -4.65 19.27
C PRO A 30 4.44 -3.15 18.95
N PHE A 31 3.33 -2.50 19.31
CA PHE A 31 3.14 -1.07 19.10
C PHE A 31 4.29 -0.25 19.67
N ASP A 32 4.78 0.67 18.86
CA ASP A 32 5.85 1.60 19.21
C ASP A 32 5.43 3.01 18.75
N PRO A 33 5.09 3.92 19.67
CA PRO A 33 4.68 5.27 19.32
C PRO A 33 5.83 6.10 18.74
N SER A 34 7.09 5.64 18.81
CA SER A 34 8.23 6.29 18.17
C SER A 34 8.48 5.78 16.75
N ALA A 35 7.75 4.75 16.30
CA ALA A 35 7.95 4.18 14.99
C ALA A 35 7.46 5.10 13.87
N HIS A 36 8.16 5.05 12.73
CA HIS A 36 7.87 5.84 11.54
C HIS A 36 7.64 4.94 10.32
N SER A 37 6.68 5.33 9.46
CA SER A 37 6.33 4.54 8.27
C SER A 37 7.45 4.41 7.22
N ASP A 38 8.46 5.29 7.27
CA ASP A 38 9.65 5.28 6.41
C ASP A 38 10.88 4.62 7.06
N ALA A 39 10.71 4.00 8.24
CA ALA A 39 11.78 3.26 8.90
C ALA A 39 12.21 2.05 8.05
N ILE A 40 13.44 2.09 7.55
CA ILE A 40 14.06 0.95 6.86
C ILE A 40 14.69 0.05 7.92
N ALA A 41 14.14 -1.14 8.10
CA ALA A 41 14.66 -2.16 9.00
C ALA A 41 15.03 -3.44 8.23
N PRO A 42 16.13 -4.14 8.60
CA PRO A 42 16.47 -5.41 7.99
C PRO A 42 15.38 -6.46 8.19
N VAL A 43 14.88 -6.58 9.42
CA VAL A 43 13.97 -7.64 9.89
C VAL A 43 12.49 -7.28 9.69
N TRP A 44 12.14 -6.02 9.87
CA TRP A 44 10.76 -5.56 9.90
C TRP A 44 10.36 -4.91 8.57
N PHE A 45 9.12 -5.14 8.15
CA PHE A 45 8.51 -4.48 7.01
C PHE A 45 7.25 -3.72 7.43
N CYS A 46 7.09 -2.49 6.93
CA CYS A 46 5.99 -1.60 7.27
C CYS A 46 4.81 -1.78 6.32
N PHE A 47 3.65 -2.10 6.87
CA PHE A 47 2.38 -2.16 6.13
C PHE A 47 1.47 -1.02 6.57
N PRO A 48 0.92 -0.21 5.65
CA PRO A 48 -0.13 0.72 6.02
C PRO A 48 -1.46 -0.05 6.16
N ALA A 49 -2.16 0.18 7.29
CA ALA A 49 -3.36 -0.54 7.68
C ALA A 49 -4.51 -0.38 6.67
N LEU A 50 -4.52 0.73 5.93
CA LEU A 50 -5.55 1.05 4.95
C LEU A 50 -5.81 -0.07 3.93
N HIS A 51 -4.78 -0.80 3.48
CA HIS A 51 -4.99 -1.91 2.53
C HIS A 51 -5.90 -2.98 3.14
N PHE A 52 -5.64 -3.36 4.39
CA PHE A 52 -6.36 -4.44 5.06
C PHE A 52 -7.76 -3.99 5.49
N ILE A 53 -7.90 -2.73 5.91
CA ILE A 53 -9.21 -2.11 6.16
C ILE A 53 -10.07 -2.07 4.89
N GLN A 54 -9.46 -1.95 3.70
CA GLN A 54 -10.14 -2.01 2.42
C GLN A 54 -10.57 -3.42 2.01
N GLY A 55 -10.07 -4.45 2.68
CA GLY A 55 -10.40 -5.86 2.41
C GLY A 55 -9.27 -6.68 1.78
N TYR A 56 -8.06 -6.13 1.63
CA TYR A 56 -6.91 -6.96 1.23
C TYR A 56 -6.57 -7.99 2.31
N SER A 57 -6.12 -9.15 1.86
CA SER A 57 -5.33 -10.09 2.65
C SER A 57 -3.93 -10.19 2.07
N TYR A 58 -2.96 -10.56 2.89
CA TYR A 58 -1.60 -10.87 2.45
C TYR A 58 -1.45 -12.39 2.22
N PRO A 59 -0.80 -12.84 1.14
CA PRO A 59 -0.17 -12.05 0.07
C PRO A 59 -1.19 -11.28 -0.77
N PHE A 60 -0.78 -10.10 -1.26
CA PHE A 60 -1.67 -9.28 -2.09
C PHE A 60 -1.98 -9.97 -3.43
N PRO A 61 -3.18 -9.71 -3.99
CA PRO A 61 -3.57 -10.11 -5.33
C PRO A 61 -2.56 -9.71 -6.42
N HIS A 62 -2.61 -10.42 -7.56
CA HIS A 62 -1.54 -10.43 -8.56
C HIS A 62 -1.28 -9.07 -9.22
N LEU A 63 -2.30 -8.29 -9.58
CA LEU A 63 -2.13 -6.95 -10.14
C LEU A 63 -1.45 -6.03 -9.12
N THR A 64 -1.91 -6.08 -7.87
CA THR A 64 -1.36 -5.24 -6.79
C THR A 64 0.09 -5.60 -6.49
N GLN A 65 0.37 -6.89 -6.27
CA GLN A 65 1.73 -7.38 -6.06
C GLN A 65 2.63 -7.06 -7.26
N GLY A 66 2.12 -7.25 -8.48
CA GLY A 66 2.81 -6.93 -9.73
C GLY A 66 3.16 -5.45 -9.85
N PHE A 67 2.22 -4.55 -9.53
CA PHE A 67 2.44 -3.10 -9.55
C PHE A 67 3.60 -2.69 -8.64
N PHE A 68 3.58 -3.12 -7.38
CA PHE A 68 4.61 -2.74 -6.41
C PHE A 68 5.95 -3.41 -6.69
N THR A 69 5.94 -4.63 -7.24
CA THR A 69 7.17 -5.30 -7.70
C THR A 69 7.79 -4.56 -8.88
N LEU A 70 6.99 -4.18 -9.88
CA LEU A 70 7.45 -3.48 -11.08
C LEU A 70 7.99 -2.08 -10.76
N THR A 71 7.27 -1.32 -9.93
CA THR A 71 7.64 0.06 -9.61
C THR A 71 8.68 0.19 -8.51
N GLY A 72 8.85 -0.85 -7.68
CA GLY A 72 9.70 -0.83 -6.49
C GLY A 72 9.19 0.11 -5.38
N ILE A 73 8.00 0.70 -5.54
CA ILE A 73 7.38 1.58 -4.55
C ILE A 73 7.05 0.76 -3.29
N SER A 74 7.38 1.27 -2.11
CA SER A 74 6.91 0.65 -0.87
C SER A 74 5.40 0.83 -0.69
N TYR A 75 4.69 -0.16 -0.14
CA TYR A 75 3.26 -0.06 0.15
C TYR A 75 2.92 1.18 0.99
N SER A 76 3.80 1.56 1.92
CA SER A 76 3.63 2.78 2.73
C SER A 76 3.65 4.04 1.86
N GLN A 77 4.39 4.07 0.76
CA GLN A 77 4.48 5.23 -0.13
C GLN A 77 3.25 5.40 -1.04
N ALA A 78 2.40 4.39 -1.16
CA ALA A 78 1.14 4.51 -1.88
C ALA A 78 0.15 5.38 -1.12
N MET A 79 -0.41 6.38 -1.81
CA MET A 79 -1.51 7.17 -1.27
C MET A 79 -2.83 6.40 -1.35
N PRO A 80 -3.82 6.72 -0.51
CA PRO A 80 -5.12 6.04 -0.47
C PRO A 80 -5.76 5.83 -1.85
N MET A 81 -5.64 6.82 -2.72
CA MET A 81 -6.15 6.77 -4.09
C MET A 81 -5.52 5.66 -4.92
N LEU A 82 -4.20 5.48 -4.84
CA LEU A 82 -3.49 4.40 -5.54
C LEU A 82 -3.98 3.04 -5.04
N CYS A 83 -4.03 2.85 -3.72
CA CYS A 83 -4.49 1.62 -3.08
C CYS A 83 -5.92 1.26 -3.50
N ARG A 84 -6.85 2.23 -3.42
CA ARG A 84 -8.27 2.06 -3.79
C ARG A 84 -8.41 1.70 -5.26
N THR A 85 -7.68 2.38 -6.14
CA THR A 85 -7.72 2.07 -7.58
C THR A 85 -7.28 0.65 -7.85
N LEU A 86 -6.13 0.21 -7.32
CA LEU A 86 -5.66 -1.17 -7.51
C LEU A 86 -6.66 -2.18 -6.97
N PHE A 87 -7.21 -1.92 -5.77
CA PHE A 87 -8.19 -2.81 -5.15
C PHE A 87 -9.46 -2.93 -5.96
N THR A 88 -10.02 -1.81 -6.42
CA THR A 88 -11.25 -1.83 -7.20
C THR A 88 -11.04 -2.51 -8.56
N ILE A 89 -9.89 -2.34 -9.20
CA ILE A 89 -9.59 -3.08 -10.42
C ILE A 89 -9.56 -4.58 -10.11
N GLU A 90 -8.79 -5.03 -9.12
CA GLU A 90 -8.72 -6.44 -8.71
C GLU A 90 -10.10 -7.06 -8.44
N GLU A 91 -10.95 -6.37 -7.69
CA GLU A 91 -12.30 -6.86 -7.39
C GLU A 91 -13.20 -6.96 -8.63
N ILE A 92 -13.07 -6.02 -9.58
CA ILE A 92 -13.79 -6.08 -10.87
C ILE A 92 -13.31 -7.28 -11.68
N LEU A 93 -12.00 -7.47 -11.82
CA LEU A 93 -11.42 -8.58 -12.58
C LEU A 93 -11.87 -9.93 -12.03
N LYS A 94 -11.85 -10.06 -10.70
CA LYS A 94 -12.30 -11.26 -9.99
C LYS A 94 -13.79 -11.53 -10.18
N THR A 95 -14.61 -10.49 -10.23
CA THR A 95 -16.08 -10.62 -10.34
C THR A 95 -16.52 -10.93 -11.77
N GLU A 96 -15.87 -10.31 -12.76
CA GLU A 96 -16.27 -10.35 -14.16
C GLU A 96 -15.46 -11.36 -15.00
N ASP A 97 -14.53 -12.11 -14.38
CA ASP A 97 -13.61 -13.05 -15.05
C ASP A 97 -12.86 -12.41 -16.23
N LEU A 98 -12.34 -11.20 -15.98
CA LEU A 98 -11.63 -10.39 -16.97
C LEU A 98 -10.12 -10.54 -16.81
N GLU A 99 -9.41 -10.68 -17.93
CA GLU A 99 -7.97 -10.51 -17.95
C GLU A 99 -7.61 -9.03 -18.04
N PHE A 100 -6.66 -8.60 -17.20
CA PHE A 100 -6.11 -7.26 -17.24
C PHE A 100 -4.60 -7.31 -17.05
N VAL A 101 -3.89 -6.67 -17.96
CA VAL A 101 -2.44 -6.66 -17.96
C VAL A 101 -1.97 -5.42 -17.23
N LEU A 102 -0.95 -5.54 -16.39
CA LEU A 102 -0.38 -4.41 -15.64
C LEU A 102 0.02 -3.22 -16.55
N LEU A 103 0.39 -3.51 -17.80
CA LEU A 103 0.71 -2.54 -18.86
C LEU A 103 -0.49 -1.70 -19.33
N GLU A 104 -1.72 -2.05 -18.92
CA GLU A 104 -2.93 -1.28 -19.20
C GLU A 104 -3.12 -0.13 -18.19
N LEU A 105 -2.55 -0.21 -16.98
CA LEU A 105 -2.63 0.86 -15.98
C LEU A 105 -2.14 2.23 -16.50
N PRO A 106 -0.99 2.31 -17.21
CA PRO A 106 -0.51 3.57 -17.78
C PRO A 106 -1.42 4.16 -18.86
N TYR A 107 -2.37 3.41 -19.43
CA TYR A 107 -3.35 3.96 -20.37
C TYR A 107 -4.49 4.69 -19.66
N LEU A 108 -4.84 4.24 -18.45
CA LEU A 108 -5.93 4.79 -17.63
C LEU A 108 -5.46 5.89 -16.66
N TYR A 109 -4.25 5.73 -16.12
CA TYR A 109 -3.73 6.57 -15.05
C TYR A 109 -2.28 7.00 -15.29
N SER A 110 -1.99 8.23 -14.87
CA SER A 110 -0.63 8.72 -14.68
C SER A 110 -0.21 8.47 -13.23
N LEU A 111 0.90 7.77 -13.02
CA LEU A 111 1.52 7.67 -11.70
C LEU A 111 2.28 8.96 -11.40
N VAL A 112 1.90 9.68 -10.35
CA VAL A 112 2.50 10.97 -9.99
C VAL A 112 2.96 10.97 -8.54
N THR A 113 4.01 11.75 -8.27
CA THR A 113 4.54 11.96 -6.92
C THR A 113 3.84 13.11 -6.21
N HIS A 114 3.56 12.94 -4.92
CA HIS A 114 3.07 13.94 -3.99
C HIS A 114 4.06 14.08 -2.83
N ASP A 115 4.34 15.31 -2.38
CA ASP A 115 5.33 15.62 -1.33
C ASP A 115 6.68 14.87 -1.47
N SER A 116 7.17 14.75 -2.72
CA SER A 116 8.48 14.16 -3.09
C SER A 116 8.73 12.68 -2.77
N SER A 117 7.78 11.96 -2.16
CA SER A 117 8.02 10.58 -1.70
C SER A 117 6.75 9.72 -1.53
N ARG A 118 5.58 10.25 -1.90
CA ARG A 118 4.32 9.48 -1.94
C ARG A 118 3.83 9.43 -3.37
N PHE A 119 3.10 8.37 -3.73
CA PHE A 119 2.66 8.12 -5.09
C PHE A 119 1.14 7.98 -5.16
N LEU A 120 0.53 8.56 -6.20
CA LEU A 120 -0.90 8.47 -6.46
C LEU A 120 -1.18 8.32 -7.96
N PHE A 121 -2.33 7.74 -8.29
CA PHE A 121 -2.83 7.70 -9.67
C PHE A 121 -3.64 8.94 -10.00
N LYS A 122 -3.24 9.68 -11.02
CA LYS A 122 -4.04 10.77 -11.57
C LYS A 122 -4.66 10.31 -12.88
N SER A 123 -5.98 10.40 -13.03
CA SER A 123 -6.63 10.11 -14.30
C SER A 123 -6.08 10.99 -15.42
N LYS A 124 -5.97 10.42 -16.62
CA LYS A 124 -5.49 11.14 -17.79
C LYS A 124 -6.48 12.22 -18.23
N PRO A 125 -6.00 13.34 -18.81
CA PRO A 125 -6.88 14.35 -19.39
C PRO A 125 -7.85 13.73 -20.39
N HIS A 126 -9.11 14.19 -20.38
CA HIS A 126 -10.17 13.76 -21.31
C HIS A 126 -10.60 12.29 -21.22
N GLN A 127 -10.11 11.53 -20.24
CA GLN A 127 -10.67 10.22 -19.91
C GLN A 127 -11.66 10.36 -18.74
N PRO A 128 -12.84 9.72 -18.81
CA PRO A 128 -13.71 9.62 -17.65
C PRO A 128 -12.98 8.90 -16.50
N LEU A 129 -13.27 9.27 -15.26
CA LEU A 129 -12.78 8.53 -14.10
C LEU A 129 -13.27 7.08 -14.19
N SER A 130 -12.37 6.13 -14.48
CA SER A 130 -12.76 4.71 -14.53
C SER A 130 -13.25 4.21 -13.17
N ILE A 131 -12.79 4.82 -12.07
CA ILE A 131 -13.23 4.51 -10.71
C ILE A 131 -13.52 5.82 -9.97
N LEU A 132 -14.79 6.01 -9.60
CA LEU A 132 -15.25 7.18 -8.85
C LEU A 132 -14.85 7.11 -7.38
N LYS A 133 -14.74 8.26 -6.71
CA LYS A 133 -14.49 8.40 -5.24
C LYS A 133 -13.16 7.81 -4.72
N THR A 134 -12.20 7.52 -5.59
CA THR A 134 -10.80 7.22 -5.19
C THR A 134 -10.09 8.45 -4.60
N THR A 135 -10.64 9.64 -4.81
CA THR A 135 -10.10 10.95 -4.41
C THR A 135 -10.38 11.37 -2.97
N GLN A 136 -11.08 10.57 -2.16
CA GLN A 136 -11.25 10.93 -0.75
C GLN A 136 -9.89 10.97 -0.06
N ASN A 137 -9.48 12.18 0.33
CA ASN A 137 -8.29 12.41 1.12
C ASN A 137 -8.51 11.81 2.51
N ASP A 138 -8.00 10.60 2.72
CA ASP A 138 -7.86 10.03 4.05
C ASP A 138 -6.57 10.58 4.67
N PHE A 139 -6.71 11.68 5.41
CA PHE A 139 -5.58 12.32 6.08
C PHE A 139 -5.02 11.49 7.24
N THR A 140 -5.77 10.49 7.73
CA THR A 140 -5.40 9.62 8.85
C THR A 140 -4.62 8.39 8.42
N GLY A 141 -4.84 7.85 7.21
CA GLY A 141 -4.14 6.64 6.76
C GLY A 141 -2.60 6.70 6.81
N LYS A 142 -1.99 7.89 6.80
CA LYS A 142 -0.53 8.07 6.91
C LYS A 142 0.06 7.67 8.27
N ASN A 143 -0.74 7.71 9.34
CA ASN A 143 -0.31 7.35 10.70
C ASN A 143 -0.84 5.97 11.14
N GLN A 144 -1.59 5.28 10.27
CA GLN A 144 -2.12 3.95 10.52
C GLN A 144 -1.26 2.93 9.79
N PHE A 145 -0.25 2.40 10.46
CA PHE A 145 0.65 1.39 9.93
C PHE A 145 1.14 0.48 11.04
N PHE A 146 1.55 -0.73 10.68
CA PHE A 146 2.14 -1.69 11.60
C PHE A 146 3.33 -2.37 10.93
N PHE A 147 4.10 -3.13 11.70
CA PHE A 147 5.25 -3.86 11.19
C PHE A 147 5.04 -5.36 11.35
N VAL A 148 5.50 -6.10 10.35
CA VAL A 148 5.56 -7.57 10.39
C VAL A 148 7.00 -8.02 10.15
N ARG A 149 7.36 -9.17 10.73
CA ARG A 149 8.67 -9.79 10.54
C ARG A 149 8.73 -10.40 9.13
N LYS A 150 9.74 -10.04 8.32
CA LYS A 150 9.80 -10.45 6.90
C LYS A 150 9.85 -11.96 6.70
N ASP A 151 10.60 -12.66 7.54
CA ASP A 151 10.74 -14.12 7.53
C ASP A 151 9.49 -14.85 8.07
N SER A 152 8.50 -14.13 8.61
CA SER A 152 7.23 -14.71 9.08
C SER A 152 6.10 -14.62 8.05
N ILE A 153 6.37 -14.07 6.86
CA ILE A 153 5.39 -13.95 5.79
C ILE A 153 5.95 -14.47 4.45
N PRO A 154 5.10 -15.00 3.56
CA PRO A 154 5.52 -15.44 2.23
C PRO A 154 6.22 -14.31 1.46
N ASN A 155 7.38 -14.59 0.88
CA ASN A 155 8.15 -13.63 0.07
C ASN A 155 8.53 -12.32 0.78
N GLY A 156 8.56 -12.28 2.12
CA GLY A 156 8.89 -11.04 2.84
C GLY A 156 10.29 -10.49 2.53
N ASP A 157 11.24 -11.34 2.16
CA ASP A 157 12.58 -10.93 1.73
C ASP A 157 12.64 -10.23 0.37
N CYS A 158 11.60 -10.43 -0.45
CA CYS A 158 11.41 -9.82 -1.76
C CYS A 158 10.67 -8.47 -1.67
N LEU A 159 10.13 -8.12 -0.50
CA LEU A 159 9.40 -6.86 -0.33
C LEU A 159 10.32 -5.64 -0.53
N PRO A 160 9.80 -4.51 -1.03
CA PRO A 160 10.59 -3.32 -1.32
C PRO A 160 11.41 -2.84 -0.11
N LYS A 161 12.75 -2.88 -0.23
CA LYS A 161 13.67 -2.52 0.88
C LYS A 161 14.04 -1.04 0.92
N LYS A 162 13.63 -0.25 -0.08
CA LYS A 162 14.08 1.13 -0.28
C LYS A 162 12.90 2.09 -0.26
N TRP A 163 13.13 3.22 0.37
CA TRP A 163 12.24 4.38 0.27
C TRP A 163 12.58 5.15 -1.00
N ILE A 164 11.66 5.20 -1.96
CA ILE A 164 11.90 5.93 -3.20
C ILE A 164 11.73 7.44 -2.95
N LEU A 165 12.83 8.18 -3.03
CA LEU A 165 12.84 9.64 -3.05
C LEU A 165 12.86 10.10 -4.52
N MET A 166 12.30 11.28 -4.79
CA MET A 166 12.16 11.81 -6.16
C MET A 166 13.49 11.72 -6.95
N GLY A 167 13.46 11.05 -8.11
CA GLY A 167 14.60 10.83 -8.99
C GLY A 167 14.46 9.56 -9.84
N ARG A 168 13.60 9.62 -10.88
CA ARG A 168 13.30 8.58 -11.90
C ARG A 168 12.71 7.25 -11.36
N ILE A 169 11.42 7.05 -11.64
CA ILE A 169 10.89 5.73 -12.06
C ILE A 169 10.61 5.88 -13.56
#